data_AF-G4FKE5-F1
#
_entry.id   AF-G4FKE5-F1
#
_cell.length_a   1.000
_cell.length_b   1.000
_cell.length_c   1.000
_cell.angle_alpha   90.00
_cell.angle_beta   90.00
_cell.angle_gamma   90.00
#
_symmetry.space_group_name_H-M   'P 1'
#
loop_
_entity.id
_entity.type
_entity.pdbx_description
1 polymer ?
#
loop_
_entity_poly.entity_id
_entity_poly.type
_entity_poly.pdbx_seq_one_letter_code
_entity_poly.pdbx_strand_id
1 'polypeptide(L)' 'MLRSVDSLRTEISGPLTSRMGPKTKILTAEVHGDEVRGLALCPGKVIRYVFAAQTQRLRTKALLSLTRSTRKPAA' A
#
# COMPACT_ATOMS: atom_id res chain seq x y z
N MET A 1 -0.76 -7.99 22.93
CA MET A 1 -2.06 -8.13 22.22
C MET A 1 -1.76 -8.19 20.73
N LEU A 2 -2.02 -9.31 20.03
CA LEU A 2 -1.84 -9.35 18.57
C LEU A 2 -2.88 -8.40 17.95
N ARG A 3 -2.45 -7.33 17.28
CA ARG A 3 -3.35 -6.53 16.45
C ARG A 3 -3.83 -7.40 15.30
N SER A 4 -5.13 -7.46 15.05
CA SER A 4 -5.66 -8.21 13.91
C SER A 4 -5.19 -7.56 12.61
N VAL A 5 -4.98 -8.36 11.57
CA VAL A 5 -4.58 -7.87 10.24
C VAL A 5 -5.56 -6.80 9.72
N ASP A 6 -6.85 -6.93 10.04
CA ASP A 6 -7.88 -5.97 9.63
C ASP A 6 -7.77 -4.62 10.34
N SER A 7 -7.43 -4.62 11.63
CA SER A 7 -7.18 -3.38 12.37
C SER A 7 -6.00 -2.60 11.79
N LEU A 8 -4.94 -3.30 11.39
CA LEU A 8 -3.76 -2.69 10.77
C LEU A 8 -4.05 -2.18 9.36
N ARG A 9 -4.83 -2.92 8.57
CA ARG A 9 -5.28 -2.45 7.25
C ARG A 9 -6.06 -1.15 7.37
N THR A 10 -6.91 -1.03 8.38
CA THR A 10 -7.69 0.19 8.65
C THR A 10 -6.77 1.37 9.00
N GLU A 11 -5.81 1.14 9.90
CA GLU A 11 -4.84 2.15 10.34
C GLU A 11 -3.97 2.69 9.17
N ILE A 12 -3.59 1.82 8.24
CA ILE A 12 -2.68 2.17 7.13
C ILE A 12 -3.42 2.74 5.93
N SER A 13 -4.71 2.41 5.75
CA SER A 13 -5.51 2.82 4.60
C SER A 13 -5.56 4.35 4.43
N GLY A 14 -5.74 5.09 5.52
CA GLY A 14 -5.74 6.56 5.52
C GLY A 14 -4.41 7.16 5.06
N PRO A 15 -3.29 6.88 5.74
CA PRO A 15 -1.97 7.33 5.32
C PRO A 15 -1.61 6.96 3.88
N LEU A 16 -1.91 5.72 3.44
CA LEU A 16 -1.66 5.30 2.05
C LEU A 16 -2.50 6.09 1.06
N THR A 17 -3.79 6.28 1.34
CA THR A 17 -4.70 7.05 0.49
C THR A 17 -4.27 8.51 0.40
N SER A 18 -3.88 9.12 1.51
CA SER A 18 -3.38 10.50 1.54
C SER A 18 -2.12 10.67 0.69
N ARG A 19 -1.20 9.70 0.72
CA ARG A 19 0.08 9.81 -0.01
C ARG A 19 0.03 9.36 -1.47
N MET A 20 -0.74 8.32 -1.79
CA MET A 20 -0.72 7.65 -3.09
C MET A 20 -2.02 7.87 -3.90
N GLY A 21 -3.03 8.46 -3.27
CA GLY A 21 -4.32 8.77 -3.85
C GLY A 21 -5.40 7.73 -3.54
N PRO A 22 -6.69 8.09 -3.75
CA PRO A 22 -7.86 7.30 -3.33
C PRO A 22 -8.05 5.99 -4.07
N LYS A 23 -7.36 5.76 -5.18
CA LYS A 23 -7.39 4.50 -5.94
C LYS A 23 -6.38 3.47 -5.43
N THR A 24 -5.73 3.74 -4.31
CA THR A 24 -4.74 2.83 -3.73
C THR A 24 -5.43 1.66 -3.05
N LYS A 25 -5.00 0.43 -3.34
CA LYS A 25 -5.50 -0.80 -2.74
C LYS A 25 -4.36 -1.55 -2.07
N ILE A 26 -4.53 -1.88 -0.80
CA ILE A 26 -3.59 -2.75 -0.06
C ILE A 26 -3.70 -4.18 -0.62
N LEU A 27 -2.57 -4.77 -0.98
CA LEU A 27 -2.47 -6.16 -1.45
C LEU A 27 -2.09 -7.09 -0.31
N THR A 28 -1.05 -6.71 0.45
CA THR A 28 -0.53 -7.48 1.59
C THR A 28 -0.30 -6.58 2.78
N ALA A 29 -0.39 -7.11 3.99
CA ALA A 29 -0.08 -6.41 5.23
C ALA A 29 0.48 -7.43 6.23
N GLU A 30 1.71 -7.20 6.69
CA GLU A 30 2.44 -8.08 7.59
C GLU A 30 3.03 -7.27 8.74
N VAL A 31 2.96 -7.82 9.96
CA VAL A 31 3.58 -7.22 11.15
C VAL A 31 5.02 -7.67 11.25
N HIS A 32 5.92 -6.69 11.34
CA HIS A 32 7.35 -6.86 11.52
C HIS A 32 7.81 -6.03 12.71
N GLY A 33 7.69 -6.59 13.92
CA GLY A 33 7.92 -5.84 15.16
C GLY A 33 6.93 -4.67 15.30
N ASP A 34 7.44 -3.45 15.36
CA ASP A 34 6.65 -2.22 15.46
C ASP A 34 6.25 -1.61 14.10
N GLU A 35 6.65 -2.26 13.02
CA GLU A 35 6.32 -1.85 11.66
C GLU A 35 5.27 -2.75 11.04
N VAL A 36 4.42 -2.16 10.21
CA VAL A 36 3.62 -2.90 9.24
C VAL A 36 4.21 -2.71 7.86
N ARG A 37 4.45 -3.82 7.18
CA ARG A 37 5.03 -3.84 5.83
C ARG A 37 4.04 -4.47 4.88
N GLY A 38 4.09 -4.06 3.62
CA GLY A 38 3.20 -4.64 2.64
C GLY A 38 3.38 -4.08 1.25
N LEU A 39 2.51 -4.55 0.37
CA LEU A 39 2.39 -4.09 -1.00
C LEU A 39 1.05 -3.39 -1.18
N ALA A 40 1.06 -2.33 -2.00
CA ALA A 40 -0.15 -1.68 -2.44
C ALA A 40 -0.11 -1.43 -3.95
N LEU A 41 -1.27 -1.55 -4.58
CA LEU A 41 -1.50 -1.15 -5.95
C LEU A 41 -2.04 0.27 -5.96
N CYS A 42 -1.40 1.16 -6.71
CA CYS A 42 -1.95 2.47 -7.04
C CYS A 42 -1.99 2.61 -8.58
N PRO A 43 -2.68 3.61 -9.14
CA PRO A 43 -2.78 3.75 -10.59
C PRO A 43 -1.41 3.70 -11.29
N GLY A 44 -1.22 2.66 -12.11
CA GLY A 44 0.00 2.46 -12.89
C GLY A 44 1.22 1.98 -12.11
N LYS A 45 1.14 1.61 -10.82
CA LYS A 45 2.32 1.17 -10.03
C LYS A 45 1.96 0.16 -8.93
N VAL A 46 2.89 -0.76 -8.67
CA VAL A 46 2.95 -1.52 -7.42
C VAL A 46 4.01 -0.90 -6.53
N ILE A 47 3.64 -0.59 -5.30
CA ILE A 47 4.53 -0.01 -4.30
C ILE A 47 4.72 -0.97 -3.13
N ARG A 48 5.92 -0.97 -2.56
CA ARG A 48 6.16 -1.42 -1.19
C ARG A 48 5.88 -0.26 -0.24
N TYR A 49 5.23 -0.54 0.87
CA TYR A 49 5.09 0.41 1.97
C TYR A 49 5.65 -0.17 3.28
N VAL A 50 6.07 0.74 4.14
CA VAL A 50 6.44 0.49 5.53
C VAL A 50 5.77 1.56 6.38
N PHE A 51 5.00 1.15 7.36
CA PHE A 51 4.30 2.03 8.28
C PHE A 51 4.80 1.76 9.70
N ALA A 52 5.42 2.76 10.33
CA ALA A 52 5.84 2.67 11.72
C ALA A 52 4.73 3.22 12.62
N ALA A 53 4.04 2.34 13.35
CA ALA A 53 2.85 2.73 14.13
C ALA A 53 3.19 3.72 15.25
N GLN A 54 4.36 3.58 15.88
CA GLN A 54 4.81 4.48 16.97
C GLN A 54 4.99 5.94 16.52
N THR A 55 5.47 6.14 15.28
CA THR A 55 5.75 7.49 14.74
C THR A 55 4.73 7.94 13.71
N GLN A 56 3.71 7.11 13.44
CA GLN A 56 2.73 7.30 12.37
C GLN A 56 3.38 7.61 11.01
N ARG A 57 4.60 7.10 10.80
CA ARG A 57 5.41 7.43 9.63
C ARG A 57 5.22 6.39 8.54
N LEU A 58 4.71 6.84 7.40
CA LEU A 58 4.62 6.04 6.19
C LEU A 58 5.87 6.26 5.31
N ARG A 59 6.45 5.18 4.80
CA ARG A 59 7.47 5.17 3.75
C ARG A 59 6.96 4.32 2.59
N THR A 60 7.16 4.79 1.36
CA THR A 60 6.76 4.06 0.16
C THR A 60 7.92 3.99 -0.83
N LYS A 61 8.00 2.91 -1.59
CA LYS A 61 8.95 2.72 -2.69
C LYS A 61 8.24 2.02 -3.84
N ALA A 62 8.30 2.59 -5.05
CA ALA A 62 7.82 1.91 -6.24
C ALA A 62 8.68 0.67 -6.52
N LEU A 63 8.01 -0.47 -6.73
CA LEU A 63 8.66 -1.72 -7.14
C LEU A 63 8.50 -1.94 -8.63
N LEU A 64 7.29 -1.71 -9.14
CA LEU A 64 6.94 -1.90 -10.54
C LEU A 64 6.12 -0.71 -11.02
N SER A 65 6.43 -0.21 -12.21
CA SER A 65 5.52 0.66 -12.95
C SER A 65 4.72 -0.22 -13.91
N LEU A 66 3.42 -0.30 -13.70
CA LEU A 66 2.51 -0.85 -14.69
C LEU A 66 2.46 0.17 -15.82
N THR A 67 3.06 -0.17 -16.97
CA THR A 67 2.86 0.58 -18.20
C THR A 67 1.36 0.71 -18.44
N ARG A 68 0.91 1.91 -18.85
CA ARG A 68 -0.48 2.06 -19.31
C ARG A 68 -0.67 1.03 -20.41
N SER A 69 -1.65 0.13 -20.26
CA SER A 69 -2.06 -0.74 -21.35
C SER A 69 -2.48 0.18 -22.50
N THR A 70 -1.64 0.30 -23.52
CA THR A 70 -1.97 0.96 -24.79
C THR A 70 -2.78 0.04 -25.68
N ARG A 71 -3.19 -1.14 -25.16
CA ARG A 71 -3.95 -2.13 -25.90
C ARG A 71 -5.27 -1.50 -26.32
N LYS A 72 -5.39 -1.13 -27.60
CA LYS A 72 -6.68 -0.89 -28.23
C LYS A 72 -7.52 -2.16 -28.02
N PRO A 73 -8.82 -2.02 -27.70
CA PRO A 73 -9.72 -3.16 -27.68
C PRO A 73 -9.53 -3.95 -28.98
N ALA A 74 -9.47 -5.28 -28.88
CA ALA A 74 -9.58 -6.10 -30.08
C ALA A 74 -10.95 -5.79 -30.70
N ALA A 75 -10.92 -5.31 -31.94
CA ALA A 75 -12.11 -4.97 -32.71
C ALA A 75 -12.93 -6.23 -33.03
#